data_AF-A0A977QMK1-F1
#
_entry.id   AF-A0A977QMK1-F1
#
_cell.length_a   1.000
_cell.length_b   1.000
_cell.length_c   1.000
_cell.angle_alpha   90.00
_cell.angle_beta   90.00
_cell.angle_gamma   90.00
#
_symmetry.space_group_name_H-M   'P 1'
#
loop_
_entity.id
_entity.type
_entity.pdbx_description
1 polymer ?
#
loop_
_entity_poly.entity_id
_entity_poly.type
_entity_poly.pdbx_seq_one_letter_code
_entity_poly.pdbx_strand_id
1 'polypeptide(L)'
;GFSIIEIGSITPEPQPGNPKPRVFRLPEDKAVINRYGFNSEGHNEVYEKVKNIDKALLQNGLLGINLGKNKLSNNPIIDYELGIQKFYDIADYFVINVS
;
A
#
# COMPACT_ATOMS: atom_id res chain seq x y z
N GLY A 1 -9.66 18.76 5.20
CA GLY A 1 -9.42 17.31 5.04
C GLY A 1 -7.96 17.08 4.71
N PHE A 2 -7.61 15.89 4.21
CA PHE A 2 -6.28 15.60 3.68
C PHE A 2 -6.23 15.92 2.19
N SER A 3 -5.18 16.58 1.73
CA SER A 3 -4.94 16.87 0.30
C SER A 3 -4.28 15.71 -0.45
N ILE A 4 -3.80 14.70 0.28
CA ILE A 4 -3.07 13.56 -0.26
C ILE A 4 -3.52 12.32 0.52
N ILE A 5 -3.75 11.23 -0.19
CA ILE A 5 -3.99 9.91 0.37
C ILE A 5 -2.98 8.96 -0.25
N GLU A 6 -2.26 8.21 0.59
CA GLU A 6 -1.37 7.14 0.16
C GLU A 6 -1.99 5.80 0.59
N ILE A 7 -2.16 4.87 -0.35
CA ILE A 7 -2.63 3.51 -0.06
C ILE A 7 -1.49 2.51 -0.18
N GLY A 8 -1.53 1.46 0.65
CA GLY A 8 -0.53 0.39 0.67
C GLY A 8 0.18 0.25 2.02
N SER A 9 1.36 -0.36 2.08
CA SER A 9 2.12 -0.92 0.95
C SER A 9 1.42 -2.12 0.30
N ILE A 10 1.21 -2.05 -1.00
CA ILE A 10 0.59 -3.12 -1.80
C ILE A 10 1.69 -4.00 -2.38
N THR A 11 1.50 -5.31 -2.30
CA THR A 11 2.39 -6.32 -2.88
C THR A 11 1.78 -6.95 -4.14
N PRO A 12 2.58 -7.52 -5.06
CA PRO A 12 2.05 -8.20 -6.24
C PRO A 12 0.97 -9.23 -5.92
N GLU A 13 1.33 -10.23 -5.12
CA GLU A 13 0.43 -11.27 -4.67
C GLU A 13 -0.18 -10.95 -3.30
N PRO A 14 -1.40 -11.43 -3.01
CA PRO A 14 -1.98 -11.32 -1.69
C PRO A 14 -1.11 -12.03 -0.64
N GLN A 15 -0.99 -11.44 0.54
CA GLN A 15 -0.33 -12.09 1.67
C GLN A 15 -0.92 -11.63 3.01
N PRO A 16 -1.03 -12.53 4.01
CA PRO A 16 -1.73 -12.24 5.25
C PRO A 16 -0.94 -11.34 6.22
N GLY A 17 0.37 -11.14 5.97
CA GLY A 17 1.32 -10.52 6.90
C GLY A 17 1.68 -11.42 8.08
N ASN A 18 2.24 -10.85 9.14
CA ASN A 18 2.64 -11.59 10.34
C ASN A 18 1.44 -12.01 11.22
N PRO A 19 1.52 -13.08 12.02
CA PRO A 19 0.45 -13.48 12.94
C PRO A 19 0.05 -12.37 13.93
N LYS A 20 -1.21 -12.37 14.37
CA LYS A 20 -1.71 -11.45 15.43
C LYS A 20 -1.30 -11.98 16.82
N PRO A 21 -1.12 -11.11 17.85
CA PRO A 21 -1.19 -9.64 17.81
C PRO A 21 0.06 -8.99 17.21
N ARG A 22 -0.17 -7.94 16.41
CA ARG A 22 0.87 -7.28 15.58
C ARG A 22 0.79 -5.75 15.54
N VAL A 23 -0.09 -5.16 16.35
CA VAL A 23 -0.20 -3.71 16.57
C VAL A 23 -0.49 -3.47 18.04
N PHE A 24 0.25 -2.55 18.65
CA PHE A 24 0.21 -2.25 20.06
C PHE A 24 0.19 -0.73 20.22
N ARG A 25 -0.80 -0.20 20.95
CA ARG A 25 -0.91 1.24 21.24
C ARG A 25 -0.30 1.52 22.61
N LEU A 26 0.48 2.59 22.69
CA LEU A 26 1.11 3.08 23.92
C LEU A 26 0.61 4.51 24.16
N PRO A 27 -0.57 4.70 24.79
CA PRO A 27 -1.20 6.01 24.90
C PRO A 27 -0.39 7.03 25.70
N GLU A 28 0.30 6.59 26.75
CA GLU A 28 1.15 7.44 27.61
C GLU A 28 2.29 8.06 26.80
N ASP A 29 2.91 7.26 25.92
CA ASP A 29 3.98 7.70 25.02
C ASP A 29 3.47 8.36 23.73
N LYS A 30 2.14 8.39 23.51
CA LYS A 30 1.53 8.77 22.23
C LYS A 30 2.11 8.00 21.03
N ALA A 31 2.39 6.70 21.23
CA ALA A 31 3.11 5.87 20.27
C ALA A 31 2.34 4.63 19.83
N VAL A 32 2.80 4.03 18.72
CA VAL A 32 2.30 2.75 18.20
C VAL A 32 3.48 1.88 17.77
N ILE A 33 3.52 0.63 18.21
CA ILE A 33 4.44 -0.39 17.71
C ILE A 33 3.65 -1.32 16.80
N ASN A 34 4.14 -1.56 15.59
CA ASN A 34 3.53 -2.52 14.67
C ASN A 34 4.56 -3.45 14.04
N ARG A 35 4.09 -4.61 13.62
CA ARG A 35 4.87 -5.63 12.89
C ARG A 35 3.97 -6.32 11.89
N TYR A 36 3.30 -5.53 11.05
CA TYR A 36 2.31 -6.04 10.09
C TYR A 36 2.92 -6.99 9.05
N GLY A 37 4.11 -6.67 8.52
CA GLY A 37 4.77 -7.47 7.49
C GLY A 37 4.03 -7.47 6.15
N PHE A 38 3.59 -6.30 5.70
CA PHE A 38 2.84 -6.07 4.46
C PHE A 38 1.65 -7.03 4.29
N ASN A 39 0.65 -6.97 5.17
CA ASN A 39 -0.62 -7.63 4.88
C ASN A 39 -1.34 -6.89 3.74
N SER A 40 -1.43 -7.51 2.58
CA SER A 40 -1.90 -6.92 1.33
C SER A 40 -2.84 -7.89 0.63
N GLU A 41 -3.87 -7.35 -0.03
CA GLU A 41 -4.82 -8.13 -0.83
C GLU A 41 -4.32 -8.38 -2.26
N GLY A 42 -3.14 -7.88 -2.62
CA GLY A 42 -2.54 -8.04 -3.94
C GLY A 42 -2.89 -6.90 -4.91
N HIS A 43 -2.07 -6.77 -5.95
CA HIS A 43 -2.22 -5.74 -6.98
C HIS A 43 -3.60 -5.76 -7.66
N ASN A 44 -4.08 -6.94 -8.03
CA ASN A 44 -5.33 -7.08 -8.77
C ASN A 44 -6.55 -6.66 -7.93
N GLU A 45 -6.66 -7.17 -6.71
CA GLU A 45 -7.79 -6.86 -5.83
C GLU A 45 -7.82 -5.37 -5.46
N VAL A 46 -6.66 -4.79 -5.15
CA VAL A 46 -6.60 -3.36 -4.81
C VAL A 46 -6.95 -2.50 -6.03
N TYR A 47 -6.42 -2.82 -7.22
CA TYR A 47 -6.74 -2.07 -8.44
C TYR A 47 -8.24 -2.07 -8.72
N GLU A 48 -8.90 -3.22 -8.63
CA GLU A 48 -10.35 -3.31 -8.85
C GLU A 48 -11.15 -2.43 -7.88
N LYS A 49 -10.68 -2.28 -6.63
CA LYS A 49 -11.30 -1.40 -5.63
C LYS A 49 -11.13 0.08 -5.92
N VAL A 50 -10.00 0.48 -6.52
CA VAL A 50 -9.63 1.90 -6.64
C VAL A 50 -9.74 2.47 -8.06
N LYS A 51 -9.82 1.63 -9.10
CA LYS A 51 -9.87 2.09 -10.51
C LYS A 51 -11.05 2.99 -10.85
N ASN A 52 -12.15 2.87 -10.10
CA ASN A 52 -13.37 3.64 -10.29
C ASN A 52 -13.60 4.68 -9.17
N ILE A 53 -12.56 5.03 -8.40
CA ILE A 53 -12.69 6.10 -7.40
C ILE A 53 -13.08 7.39 -8.11
N ASP A 54 -14.17 7.99 -7.65
CA ASP A 54 -14.57 9.31 -8.09
C ASP A 54 -13.55 10.34 -7.57
N LYS A 55 -12.78 10.92 -8.50
CA LYS A 55 -11.78 11.95 -8.17
C LYS A 55 -12.42 13.20 -7.55
N ALA A 56 -13.72 13.44 -7.73
CA ALA A 56 -14.44 14.50 -7.02
C ALA A 56 -14.51 14.23 -5.50
N LEU A 57 -14.58 12.96 -5.07
CA LEU A 57 -14.50 12.58 -3.65
C LEU A 57 -13.15 12.92 -3.04
N LEU A 58 -12.09 12.94 -3.85
CA LEU A 58 -10.77 13.35 -3.39
C LEU A 58 -10.64 14.87 -3.22
N GLN A 59 -11.66 15.67 -3.60
CA GLN A 59 -11.61 17.14 -3.56
C GLN A 59 -10.37 17.72 -4.28
N ASN A 60 -9.98 17.12 -5.42
CA ASN A 60 -8.71 17.38 -6.12
C ASN A 60 -7.44 16.99 -5.33
N GLY A 61 -7.56 16.10 -4.35
CA GLY A 61 -6.44 15.50 -3.65
C GLY A 61 -5.73 14.44 -4.48
N LEU A 62 -4.46 14.20 -4.16
CA LEU A 62 -3.60 13.26 -4.88
C LEU A 62 -3.70 11.85 -4.30
N LEU A 63 -3.75 10.85 -5.17
CA LEU A 63 -3.67 9.43 -4.84
C LEU A 63 -2.24 8.91 -5.04
N GLY A 64 -1.59 8.58 -3.93
CA GLY A 64 -0.31 7.89 -3.87
C GLY A 64 -0.50 6.38 -3.79
N ILE A 65 0.30 5.64 -4.58
CA ILE A 65 0.36 4.18 -4.50
C ILE A 65 1.71 3.77 -3.91
N ASN A 66 1.68 3.23 -2.68
CA ASN A 66 2.85 2.69 -2.02
C ASN A 66 3.02 1.20 -2.37
N LEU A 67 4.17 0.87 -2.95
CA LEU A 67 4.50 -0.46 -3.44
C LEU A 67 5.52 -1.14 -2.52
N GLY A 68 5.21 -2.39 -2.16
CA GLY A 68 6.07 -3.26 -1.37
C GLY A 68 6.35 -4.57 -2.11
N LYS A 69 7.43 -5.24 -1.74
CA LYS A 69 7.74 -6.58 -2.25
C LYS A 69 6.95 -7.66 -1.53
N ASN A 70 6.65 -8.77 -2.20
CA ASN A 70 6.17 -9.97 -1.51
C ASN A 70 7.24 -10.53 -0.56
N LYS A 71 6.81 -11.14 0.54
CA LYS A 71 7.73 -11.67 1.57
C LYS A 71 8.72 -12.70 1.00
N LEU A 72 8.24 -13.54 0.09
CA LEU A 72 9.01 -14.64 -0.53
C LEU A 72 9.56 -14.28 -1.92
N SER A 73 9.47 -13.01 -2.34
CA SER A 73 10.00 -12.61 -3.65
C SER A 73 11.53 -12.69 -3.65
N ASN A 74 12.06 -13.37 -4.67
CA ASN A 74 13.50 -13.47 -4.95
C ASN A 74 13.99 -12.30 -5.82
N ASN A 75 13.09 -11.49 -6.36
CA ASN A 75 13.43 -10.32 -7.17
C ASN A 75 12.54 -9.12 -6.82
N PRO A 76 12.92 -8.33 -5.80
CA PRO A 76 12.15 -7.17 -5.36
C PRO A 76 11.97 -6.09 -6.44
N ILE A 77 12.90 -5.99 -7.40
CA ILE A 77 12.83 -4.99 -8.47
C ILE A 77 11.60 -5.26 -9.35
N ILE A 78 11.40 -6.53 -9.73
CA ILE A 78 10.24 -6.95 -10.53
C ILE A 78 8.93 -6.68 -9.78
N ASP A 79 8.88 -6.88 -8.46
CA ASP A 79 7.67 -6.59 -7.67
C ASP A 79 7.26 -5.12 -7.80
N TYR A 80 8.22 -4.19 -7.77
CA TYR A 80 7.95 -2.76 -7.93
C TYR A 80 7.57 -2.40 -9.37
N GLU A 81 8.25 -2.97 -10.38
CA GLU A 81 7.92 -2.77 -11.79
C GLU A 81 6.48 -3.21 -12.10
N LEU A 82 6.07 -4.38 -11.59
CA LEU A 82 4.71 -4.90 -11.72
C LEU A 82 3.69 -3.97 -11.07
N GLY A 83 4.03 -3.35 -9.94
CA GLY A 83 3.17 -2.37 -9.28
C GLY A 83 2.99 -1.12 -10.13
N ILE A 84 4.07 -0.54 -10.63
CA ILE A 84 4.00 0.64 -11.52
C ILE A 84 3.17 0.31 -12.76
N GLN A 85 3.44 -0.83 -13.42
CA GLN A 85 2.68 -1.28 -14.59
C GLN A 85 1.20 -1.52 -14.31
N LYS A 86 0.84 -1.94 -13.08
CA LYS A 86 -0.56 -2.17 -12.72
C LYS A 86 -1.32 -0.88 -12.48
N PHE A 87 -0.70 0.12 -11.88
CA PHE A 87 -1.38 1.27 -11.30
C PHE A 87 -1.09 2.61 -12.01
N TYR A 88 -0.29 2.63 -13.08
CA TYR A 88 0.17 3.85 -13.75
C TYR A 88 -0.96 4.77 -14.25
N ASP A 89 -2.12 4.20 -14.57
CA ASP A 89 -3.29 4.90 -15.10
C ASP A 89 -4.14 5.57 -14.01
N ILE A 90 -3.90 5.24 -12.73
CA ILE A 90 -4.68 5.76 -11.60
C ILE A 90 -3.85 6.50 -10.55
N ALA A 91 -2.56 6.22 -10.45
CA ALA A 91 -1.67 6.84 -9.46
C ALA A 91 -1.27 8.25 -9.89
N ASP A 92 -1.33 9.21 -8.96
CA ASP A 92 -0.73 10.54 -9.17
C ASP A 92 0.78 10.53 -8.82
N TYR A 93 1.18 9.65 -7.89
CA TYR A 93 2.59 9.35 -7.61
C TYR A 93 2.77 7.95 -7.03
N PHE A 94 4.01 7.46 -7.09
CA PHE A 94 4.41 6.16 -6.55
C PHE A 94 5.38 6.33 -5.39
N VAL A 95 5.27 5.42 -4.40
CA VAL A 95 6.26 5.26 -3.33
C VAL A 95 6.82 3.85 -3.41
N ILE A 96 8.15 3.74 -3.41
CA ILE A 96 8.86 2.45 -3.38
C ILE A 96 9.32 2.20 -1.95
N ASN A 97 8.67 1.28 -1.24
CA ASN A 97 8.93 1.05 0.18
C ASN A 97 10.11 0.08 0.38
N VAL A 98 11.27 0.65 0.67
CA VAL A 98 12.55 -0.05 0.92
C VAL A 98 13.08 0.16 2.35
N SER A 99 12.24 0.68 3.26
CA SER A 99 12.59 0.95 4.66
C SER A 99 12.38 -0.25 5.58
#